data_AF-A0A9E3XHT3-F1
#
_entry.id   AF-A0A9E3XHT3-F1
#
_cell.length_a   1.000
_cell.length_b   1.000
_cell.length_c   1.000
_cell.angle_alpha   90.00
_cell.angle_beta   90.00
_cell.angle_gamma   90.00
#
_symmetry.space_group_name_H-M   'P 1'
#
loop_
_entity.id
_entity.type
_entity.pdbx_description
1 polymer ?
#
loop_
_entity_poly.entity_id
_entity_poly.type
_entity_poly.pdbx_seq_one_letter_code
_entity_poly.pdbx_strand_id
1 'polypeptide(L)'
;FRFDENRSNIYKMFRACRCGPDSSVNPRDQLTFYDPGLGSQADGGHLTGRAARWIYNTISQATGFGITANIVDCYAALIRLWRPGDRIFLFGFSRGAYRIRCLAGVVSMCGIPQQMKDGSQIKLTDADTRRLAEYAVKHIYQFTSSRSLDTATDRQKFLLETRRRLAARFRSEHNCGTDVVPNADPYFVGVYDTVA
;
A
#
# COMPACT_ATOMS: atom_id res chain seq x y z
N PHE A 1 -15.98 13.30 -27.18
CA PHE A 1 -16.74 13.03 -25.94
C PHE A 1 -16.64 11.56 -25.47
N ARG A 2 -15.43 10.99 -25.28
CA ARG A 2 -15.21 9.63 -24.73
C ARG A 2 -14.06 9.55 -23.71
N PHE A 3 -13.75 10.67 -23.06
CA PHE A 3 -12.56 10.74 -22.20
C PHE A 3 -12.68 9.84 -20.96
N ASP A 4 -13.88 9.70 -20.40
CA ASP A 4 -14.13 8.86 -19.22
C ASP A 4 -14.19 7.36 -19.52
N GLU A 5 -14.66 6.93 -20.70
CA GLU A 5 -14.70 5.50 -21.06
C GLU A 5 -13.31 4.85 -21.04
N ASN A 6 -12.26 5.61 -21.40
CA ASN A 6 -10.88 5.13 -21.45
C ASN A 6 -10.15 5.15 -20.08
N ARG A 7 -10.82 5.54 -18.99
CA ARG A 7 -10.25 5.55 -17.63
C ARG A 7 -10.60 4.26 -16.89
N SER A 8 -9.68 3.78 -16.05
CA SER A 8 -9.91 2.58 -15.23
C SER A 8 -11.04 2.79 -14.22
N ASN A 9 -11.75 1.72 -13.87
CA ASN A 9 -12.80 1.77 -12.85
C ASN A 9 -12.26 2.21 -11.48
N ILE A 10 -11.01 1.88 -11.16
CA ILE A 10 -10.33 2.38 -9.94
C ILE A 10 -10.21 3.90 -9.97
N TYR A 11 -9.80 4.49 -11.10
CA TYR A 11 -9.70 5.95 -11.20
C TYR A 11 -11.07 6.63 -11.13
N LYS A 12 -12.09 6.06 -11.77
CA LYS A 12 -13.47 6.56 -11.69
C LYS A 12 -13.99 6.54 -10.26
N MET A 13 -13.77 5.45 -9.54
CA MET A 13 -14.15 5.33 -8.13
C MET A 13 -13.38 6.32 -7.24
N PHE A 14 -12.07 6.47 -7.43
CA PHE A 14 -11.29 7.50 -6.74
C PHE A 14 -11.88 8.90 -6.95
N ARG A 15 -12.23 9.23 -8.20
CA ARG A 15 -12.88 10.52 -8.54
C ARG A 15 -14.22 10.70 -7.85
N ALA A 16 -15.03 9.64 -7.75
CA ALA A 16 -16.33 9.67 -7.09
C ALA A 16 -16.21 9.80 -5.56
N CYS A 17 -15.18 9.21 -4.95
CA CYS A 17 -14.93 9.32 -3.50
C CYS A 17 -14.20 10.64 -3.13
N ARG A 18 -13.55 11.32 -4.07
CA ARG A 18 -12.83 12.55 -3.74
C ARG A 18 -13.81 13.65 -3.40
N CYS A 19 -13.68 14.22 -2.19
CA CYS A 19 -14.46 15.39 -1.81
C CYS A 19 -14.14 16.57 -2.74
N GLY A 20 -15.18 17.22 -3.24
CA GLY A 20 -15.11 18.40 -4.11
C GLY A 20 -16.21 19.40 -3.74
N PRO A 21 -16.28 20.55 -4.44
CA PRO A 21 -17.28 21.59 -4.14
C PRO A 21 -18.72 21.08 -4.12
N ASP A 22 -19.03 20.09 -4.96
CA ASP A 22 -20.35 19.49 -5.10
C ASP A 22 -20.57 18.27 -4.19
N SER A 23 -19.60 17.93 -3.33
CA SER A 23 -19.72 16.79 -2.42
C SER A 23 -20.43 17.21 -1.13
N SER A 24 -21.43 16.43 -0.71
CA SER A 24 -22.07 16.59 0.60
C SER A 24 -21.23 16.06 1.76
N VAL A 25 -20.09 15.40 1.48
CA VAL A 25 -19.19 14.84 2.49
C VAL A 25 -18.18 15.90 2.92
N ASN A 26 -18.00 16.06 4.23
CA ASN A 26 -17.00 16.97 4.78
C ASN A 26 -15.59 16.48 4.40
N PRO A 27 -14.74 17.32 3.78
CA PRO A 27 -13.37 16.94 3.41
C PRO A 27 -12.49 16.46 4.57
N ARG A 28 -12.85 16.78 5.82
CA ARG A 28 -12.14 16.29 7.01
C ARG A 28 -12.47 14.83 7.34
N ASP A 29 -13.63 14.34 6.91
CA ASP A 29 -14.14 13.01 7.28
C ASP A 29 -13.80 11.95 6.22
N GLN A 30 -13.42 12.36 5.01
CA GLN A 30 -13.06 11.45 3.92
C GLN A 30 -11.86 11.95 3.13
N LEU A 31 -10.75 11.23 3.30
CA LEU A 31 -9.50 11.46 2.58
C LEU A 31 -9.30 10.38 1.51
N THR A 32 -8.85 10.78 0.33
CA THR A 32 -8.62 9.88 -0.80
C THR A 32 -7.21 10.02 -1.34
N PHE A 33 -6.57 8.90 -1.65
CA PHE A 33 -5.25 8.84 -2.29
C PHE A 33 -5.32 7.93 -3.53
N TYR A 34 -4.62 8.29 -4.60
CA TYR A 34 -4.54 7.50 -5.83
C TYR A 34 -3.10 7.35 -6.29
N ASP A 35 -2.63 6.10 -6.35
CA ASP A 35 -1.38 5.73 -7.05
C ASP A 35 -1.71 5.55 -8.55
N PRO A 36 -1.21 6.41 -9.46
CA PRO A 36 -1.43 6.24 -10.89
C PRO A 36 -0.73 4.99 -11.44
N GLY A 37 0.21 4.43 -10.69
CA GLY A 37 1.08 3.34 -11.10
C GLY A 37 2.14 3.77 -12.11
N LEU A 38 3.31 3.12 -12.04
CA LEU A 38 4.40 3.33 -12.99
C LEU A 38 4.00 2.84 -14.39
N GLY A 39 3.95 3.77 -15.36
CA GLY A 39 3.58 3.54 -16.77
C GLY A 39 2.37 4.34 -17.27
N SER A 40 1.79 5.23 -16.44
CA SER A 40 0.52 5.92 -16.71
C SER A 40 0.68 7.42 -17.02
N GLN A 41 1.36 7.79 -18.11
CA GLN A 41 1.22 9.10 -18.78
C GLN A 41 1.23 8.83 -20.31
N ALA A 42 0.12 9.06 -21.03
CA ALA A 42 -0.18 10.28 -21.82
C ALA A 42 0.94 10.54 -22.86
N ASP A 43 0.84 10.24 -24.17
CA ASP A 43 -0.21 10.56 -25.14
C ASP A 43 -0.16 9.65 -26.41
N GLY A 44 -1.22 9.68 -27.22
CA GLY A 44 -1.16 9.46 -28.69
C GLY A 44 -1.05 8.05 -29.30
N GLY A 45 -0.68 6.99 -28.57
CA GLY A 45 -0.44 5.68 -29.20
C GLY A 45 -1.70 4.86 -29.55
N HIS A 46 -1.75 4.27 -30.76
CA HIS A 46 -2.75 3.30 -31.22
C HIS A 46 -3.04 2.20 -30.17
N LEU A 47 -4.29 1.74 -30.07
CA LEU A 47 -4.76 0.85 -28.99
C LEU A 47 -3.93 -0.45 -28.86
N THR A 48 -3.44 -0.99 -29.97
CA THR A 48 -2.53 -2.15 -30.04
C THR A 48 -1.18 -1.88 -29.39
N GLY A 49 -0.62 -0.68 -29.56
CA GLY A 49 0.65 -0.27 -28.96
C GLY A 49 0.57 -0.05 -27.44
N ARG A 50 -0.59 0.35 -26.91
CA ARG A 50 -0.80 0.50 -25.46
C ARG A 50 -0.83 -0.84 -24.73
N ALA A 51 -1.50 -1.86 -25.30
CA ALA A 51 -1.54 -3.19 -24.71
C ALA A 51 -0.15 -3.87 -24.77
N ALA A 52 0.53 -3.82 -25.92
CA ALA A 52 1.87 -4.38 -26.06
C ALA A 52 2.91 -3.68 -25.15
N ARG A 53 2.85 -2.34 -25.03
CA ARG A 53 3.71 -1.57 -24.12
C ARG A 53 3.36 -1.80 -22.65
N TRP A 54 2.09 -2.00 -22.33
CA TRP A 54 1.65 -2.42 -21.00
C TRP A 54 2.20 -3.80 -20.64
N ILE A 55 2.11 -4.80 -21.54
CA ILE A 55 2.70 -6.13 -21.33
C ILE A 55 4.22 -6.05 -21.23
N TYR A 56 4.89 -5.32 -22.12
CA TYR A 56 6.34 -5.14 -22.11
C TYR A 56 6.83 -4.46 -20.82
N ASN A 57 6.16 -3.38 -20.39
CA ASN A 57 6.43 -2.72 -19.11
C ASN A 57 6.07 -3.62 -17.91
N THR A 58 5.17 -4.58 -18.08
CA THR A 58 4.79 -5.55 -17.04
C THR A 58 5.86 -6.62 -16.88
N ILE A 59 6.43 -7.12 -17.97
CA ILE A 59 7.52 -8.10 -17.96
C ILE A 59 8.84 -7.45 -17.49
N SER A 60 9.14 -6.22 -17.94
CA SER A 60 10.37 -5.53 -17.54
C SER A 60 10.37 -5.04 -16.08
N GLN A 61 9.20 -4.70 -15.52
CA GLN A 61 9.03 -4.32 -14.11
C GLN A 61 8.82 -5.51 -13.16
N ALA A 62 8.84 -6.75 -13.65
CA ALA A 62 9.02 -7.93 -12.80
C ALA A 62 10.41 -7.94 -12.13
N THR A 63 11.30 -7.02 -12.52
CA THR A 63 12.39 -6.56 -11.66
C THR A 63 11.79 -5.88 -10.41
N GLY A 64 11.69 -6.61 -9.30
CA GLY A 64 10.90 -6.28 -8.08
C GLY A 64 11.15 -4.92 -7.40
N PHE A 65 12.06 -4.10 -7.91
CA PHE A 65 12.33 -2.73 -7.46
C PHE A 65 11.15 -1.77 -7.66
N GLY A 66 10.48 -1.81 -8.82
CA GLY A 66 9.37 -0.88 -9.13
C GLY A 66 8.12 -1.12 -8.28
N ILE A 67 7.74 -2.39 -8.10
CA ILE A 67 6.54 -2.77 -7.32
C ILE A 67 6.71 -2.39 -5.84
N THR A 68 7.91 -2.59 -5.30
CA THR A 68 8.21 -2.25 -3.89
C THR A 68 8.09 -0.75 -3.64
N ALA A 69 8.55 0.10 -4.58
CA ALA A 69 8.42 1.55 -4.47
C ALA A 69 6.96 1.99 -4.38
N ASN A 70 6.06 1.44 -5.21
CA ASN A 70 4.64 1.79 -5.15
C ASN A 70 4.00 1.37 -3.81
N ILE A 71 4.37 0.21 -3.24
CA ILE A 71 3.84 -0.22 -1.93
C ILE A 71 4.29 0.75 -0.83
N VAL A 72 5.56 1.17 -0.88
CA VAL A 72 6.12 2.19 0.02
C VAL A 72 5.37 3.50 -0.11
N ASP A 73 5.11 3.99 -1.32
CA ASP A 73 4.40 5.26 -1.53
C ASP A 73 2.97 5.22 -1.00
N CYS A 74 2.25 4.12 -1.23
CA CYS A 74 0.92 3.95 -0.66
C CYS A 74 0.94 3.88 0.88
N TYR A 75 1.91 3.18 1.46
CA TYR A 75 2.02 3.09 2.91
C TYR A 75 2.46 4.42 3.55
N ALA A 76 3.37 5.18 2.92
CA ALA A 76 3.72 6.53 3.32
C ALA A 76 2.51 7.47 3.27
N ALA A 77 1.63 7.32 2.26
CA ALA A 77 0.38 8.06 2.21
C ALA A 77 -0.54 7.71 3.39
N LEU A 78 -0.66 6.45 3.78
CA LEU A 78 -1.41 6.07 4.98
C LEU A 78 -0.82 6.69 6.25
N ILE A 79 0.50 6.70 6.42
CA ILE A 79 1.16 7.34 7.58
C ILE A 79 0.81 8.84 7.66
N ARG A 80 0.74 9.54 6.52
CA ARG A 80 0.38 10.96 6.50
C ARG A 80 -1.10 11.20 6.82
N LEU A 81 -1.98 10.39 6.23
CA LEU A 81 -3.42 10.67 6.17
C LEU A 81 -4.21 10.05 7.32
N TRP A 82 -3.84 8.85 7.78
CA TRP A 82 -4.63 8.11 8.76
C TRP A 82 -4.51 8.70 10.16
N ARG A 83 -5.63 8.73 10.88
CA ARG A 83 -5.71 9.03 12.31
C ARG A 83 -6.40 7.88 13.06
N PRO A 84 -6.10 7.70 14.35
CA PRO A 84 -6.77 6.67 15.16
C PRO A 84 -8.29 6.78 15.08
N GLY A 85 -8.94 5.68 14.71
CA GLY A 85 -10.40 5.60 14.48
C GLY A 85 -10.81 5.64 13.01
N ASP A 86 -9.93 6.05 12.10
CA ASP A 86 -10.23 6.08 10.67
C ASP A 86 -10.34 4.66 10.09
N ARG A 87 -11.32 4.48 9.20
CA ARG A 87 -11.51 3.24 8.44
C ARG A 87 -10.70 3.28 7.14
N ILE A 88 -9.88 2.26 6.92
CA ILE A 88 -9.01 2.16 5.74
C ILE A 88 -9.70 1.31 4.66
N PHE A 89 -10.02 1.92 3.52
CA PHE A 89 -10.55 1.22 2.34
C PHE A 89 -9.49 1.15 1.26
N LEU A 90 -9.14 -0.05 0.84
CA LEU A 90 -8.12 -0.28 -0.17
C LEU A 90 -8.73 -0.89 -1.43
N PHE A 91 -8.39 -0.35 -2.59
CA PHE A 91 -8.90 -0.85 -3.87
C PHE A 91 -7.80 -0.96 -4.92
N GLY A 92 -7.76 -2.08 -5.62
CA GLY A 92 -6.75 -2.34 -6.65
C GLY A 92 -7.27 -3.17 -7.81
N PHE A 93 -6.79 -2.89 -9.01
CA PHE A 93 -7.10 -3.63 -10.23
C PHE A 93 -5.83 -4.15 -10.89
N SER A 94 -5.84 -5.38 -11.39
CA SER A 94 -4.70 -6.02 -12.07
C SER A 94 -3.44 -5.97 -11.20
N ARG A 95 -2.33 -5.40 -11.68
CA ARG A 95 -1.11 -5.18 -10.87
C ARG A 95 -1.34 -4.32 -9.62
N GLY A 96 -2.27 -3.39 -9.68
CA GLY A 96 -2.70 -2.60 -8.52
C GLY A 96 -3.30 -3.47 -7.43
N ALA A 97 -3.98 -4.56 -7.79
CA ALA A 97 -4.53 -5.50 -6.82
C ALA A 97 -3.42 -6.20 -6.02
N TYR A 98 -2.35 -6.66 -6.67
CA TYR A 98 -1.19 -7.23 -5.96
C TYR A 98 -0.59 -6.22 -4.97
N ARG A 99 -0.38 -4.97 -5.40
CA ARG A 99 0.16 -3.91 -4.54
C ARG A 99 -0.72 -3.68 -3.32
N ILE A 100 -2.03 -3.63 -3.51
CA ILE A 100 -3.00 -3.38 -2.44
C ILE A 100 -3.06 -4.56 -1.45
N ARG A 101 -2.93 -5.81 -1.91
CA ARG A 101 -2.78 -6.96 -1.00
C ARG A 101 -1.51 -6.88 -0.18
N CYS A 102 -0.40 -6.51 -0.81
CA CYS A 102 0.85 -6.32 -0.08
C CYS A 102 0.75 -5.17 0.93
N LEU A 103 0.13 -4.05 0.55
CA LEU A 103 -0.14 -2.93 1.45
C LEU A 103 -1.00 -3.36 2.63
N ALA A 104 -2.08 -4.12 2.39
CA ALA A 104 -2.91 -4.67 3.45
C ALA A 104 -2.08 -5.54 4.41
N GLY A 105 -1.22 -6.41 3.88
CA GLY A 105 -0.30 -7.22 4.68
C GLY A 105 0.73 -6.40 5.47
N VAL A 106 1.20 -5.27 4.93
CA VAL A 106 2.09 -4.34 5.65
C VAL A 106 1.35 -3.69 6.80
N VAL A 107 0.12 -3.20 6.59
CA VAL A 107 -0.69 -2.56 7.65
C VAL A 107 -1.01 -3.56 8.75
N SER A 108 -1.51 -4.75 8.42
CA SER A 108 -1.84 -5.79 9.41
C SER A 108 -0.62 -6.34 10.15
N MET A 109 0.59 -6.16 9.58
CA MET A 109 1.83 -6.56 10.24
C MET A 109 2.44 -5.44 11.07
N CYS A 110 2.50 -4.21 10.56
CA CYS A 110 3.29 -3.13 11.14
C CYS A 110 2.44 -2.06 11.83
N GLY A 111 1.12 -2.05 11.64
CA GLY A 111 0.25 -0.93 12.04
C GLY A 111 0.49 0.33 11.22
N ILE A 112 0.15 1.49 11.76
CA ILE A 112 0.47 2.81 11.20
C ILE A 112 1.20 3.66 12.25
N PRO A 113 2.50 3.94 12.06
CA PRO A 113 3.32 4.78 12.96
C PRO A 113 2.63 6.06 13.41
N GLN A 114 2.67 6.33 14.71
CA GLN A 114 2.12 7.57 15.31
C GLN A 114 3.23 8.50 15.83
N GLN A 115 4.44 7.97 16.03
CA GLN A 115 5.60 8.72 16.49
C GLN A 115 6.88 8.20 15.84
N MET A 116 7.93 9.02 15.91
CA MET A 116 9.30 8.61 15.63
C MET A 116 9.83 7.72 16.76
N LYS A 117 10.93 7.01 16.50
CA LYS A 117 11.55 6.09 17.47
C LYS A 117 11.98 6.77 18.78
N ASP A 118 12.32 8.05 18.73
CA ASP A 118 12.70 8.87 19.88
C ASP A 118 11.49 9.43 20.65
N GLY A 119 10.25 9.06 20.25
CA GLY A 119 9.01 9.55 20.83
C GLY A 119 8.55 10.91 20.28
N SER A 120 9.32 11.55 19.41
CA SER A 120 8.89 12.81 18.77
C SER A 120 7.75 12.57 17.78
N GLN A 121 6.95 13.61 17.52
CA GLN A 121 5.89 13.52 16.52
C GLN A 121 6.47 13.31 15.12
N ILE A 122 5.80 12.49 14.31
CA ILE A 122 6.18 12.29 12.91
C ILE A 122 5.99 13.61 12.17
N LYS A 123 7.09 14.15 11.65
CA LYS A 123 7.02 15.23 10.66
C LYS A 123 6.37 14.64 9.41
N LEU A 124 5.16 15.10 9.06
CA LEU A 124 4.37 14.55 7.94
C LEU A 124 4.93 14.94 6.56
N THR A 125 6.25 15.07 6.45
CA THR A 125 6.95 15.29 5.19
C THR A 125 6.99 14.00 4.38
N ASP A 126 7.11 14.14 3.06
CA ASP A 126 7.24 12.99 2.17
C ASP A 126 8.50 12.17 2.47
N ALA A 127 9.60 12.81 2.82
CA ALA A 127 10.86 12.12 3.11
C ALA A 127 10.77 11.27 4.39
N ASP A 128 10.23 11.82 5.47
CA ASP A 128 10.15 11.13 6.77
C ASP A 128 9.16 9.96 6.73
N THR A 129 7.97 10.20 6.18
CA THR A 129 6.94 9.16 6.06
C THR A 129 7.36 8.06 5.09
N ARG A 130 8.04 8.41 4.00
CA ARG A 130 8.62 7.42 3.08
C ARG A 130 9.71 6.61 3.75
N ARG A 131 10.58 7.21 4.57
CA ARG A 131 11.64 6.48 5.29
C ARG A 131 11.06 5.39 6.21
N LEU A 132 10.04 5.73 7.00
CA LEU A 132 9.32 4.77 7.85
C LEU A 132 8.67 3.67 7.01
N ALA A 133 8.04 4.06 5.90
CA ALA A 133 7.39 3.11 5.00
C ALA A 133 8.39 2.16 4.33
N GLU A 134 9.53 2.66 3.88
CA GLU A 134 10.59 1.84 3.28
C GLU A 134 11.13 0.81 4.27
N TYR A 135 11.34 1.19 5.52
CA TYR A 135 11.79 0.26 6.55
C TYR A 135 10.77 -0.86 6.79
N ALA A 136 9.51 -0.49 7.01
CA ALA A 136 8.43 -1.46 7.24
C ALA A 136 8.26 -2.42 6.06
N VAL A 137 8.31 -1.92 4.82
CA VAL A 137 8.12 -2.75 3.63
C VAL A 137 9.34 -3.63 3.37
N LYS A 138 10.54 -3.05 3.27
CA LYS A 138 11.74 -3.77 2.80
C LYS A 138 12.36 -4.65 3.88
N HIS A 139 12.34 -4.21 5.14
CA HIS A 139 13.06 -4.90 6.22
C HIS A 139 12.16 -5.73 7.14
N ILE A 140 10.84 -5.51 7.12
CA ILE A 140 9.89 -6.29 7.91
C ILE A 140 9.02 -7.15 6.99
N TYR A 141 8.15 -6.53 6.20
CA TYR A 141 7.18 -7.27 5.39
C TYR A 141 7.85 -8.22 4.40
N GLN A 142 8.86 -7.73 3.67
CA GLN A 142 9.64 -8.50 2.69
C GLN A 142 10.80 -9.32 3.28
N PHE A 143 10.99 -9.32 4.62
CA PHE A 143 12.08 -10.05 5.27
C PHE A 143 12.12 -11.54 4.89
N THR A 144 10.94 -12.15 4.79
CA THR A 144 10.78 -13.54 4.34
C THR A 144 9.41 -13.73 3.69
N SER A 145 9.28 -14.73 2.82
CA SER A 145 8.00 -15.07 2.21
C SER A 145 7.03 -15.66 3.24
N SER A 146 5.77 -15.21 3.22
CA SER A 146 4.71 -15.81 4.04
C SER A 146 4.44 -17.25 3.63
N ARG A 147 4.31 -18.16 4.61
CA ARG A 147 4.07 -19.60 4.43
C ARG A 147 3.27 -20.15 5.60
N SER A 148 2.57 -21.27 5.39
CA SER A 148 1.96 -22.02 6.50
C SER A 148 3.04 -22.57 7.43
N LEU A 149 2.80 -22.50 8.74
CA LEU A 149 3.71 -23.06 9.75
C LEU A 149 3.72 -24.59 9.72
N ASP A 150 2.63 -25.22 9.29
CA ASP A 150 2.48 -26.68 9.27
C ASP A 150 3.40 -27.33 8.23
N THR A 151 3.66 -26.62 7.14
CA THR A 151 4.50 -27.09 6.03
C THR A 151 5.90 -26.48 6.03
N ALA A 152 6.21 -25.60 6.99
CA ALA A 152 7.47 -24.86 7.02
C ALA A 152 8.61 -25.69 7.65
N THR A 153 9.81 -25.59 7.08
CA THR A 153 11.03 -26.13 7.71
C THR A 153 11.39 -25.32 8.95
N ASP A 154 12.22 -25.88 9.84
CA ASP A 154 12.62 -25.16 11.07
C ASP A 154 13.32 -23.84 10.79
N ARG A 155 14.16 -23.80 9.75
CA ARG A 155 14.76 -22.56 9.25
C ARG A 155 13.70 -21.54 8.82
N GLN A 156 12.67 -21.97 8.11
CA GLN A 156 11.58 -21.09 7.67
C GLN A 156 10.74 -20.60 8.85
N LYS A 157 10.45 -21.47 9.83
CA LYS A 157 9.77 -21.10 11.08
C LYS A 157 10.57 -20.04 11.85
N PHE A 158 11.89 -20.22 11.96
CA PHE A 158 12.78 -19.24 12.57
C PHE A 158 12.73 -17.87 11.86
N LEU A 159 12.75 -17.86 10.52
CA LEU A 159 12.66 -16.62 9.74
C LEU A 159 11.30 -15.93 9.91
N LEU A 160 10.20 -16.69 9.92
CA LEU A 160 8.85 -16.17 10.15
C LEU A 160 8.72 -15.56 11.56
N GLU A 161 9.28 -16.23 12.56
CA GLU A 161 9.32 -15.73 13.94
C GLU A 161 10.19 -14.47 14.07
N THR A 162 11.34 -14.44 13.41
CA THR A 162 12.19 -13.25 13.35
C THR A 162 11.44 -12.07 12.75
N ARG A 163 10.70 -12.27 11.64
CA ARG A 163 9.85 -11.24 11.05
C ARG A 163 8.78 -10.73 12.01
N ARG A 164 8.12 -11.63 12.76
CA ARG A 164 7.13 -11.23 13.79
C ARG A 164 7.75 -10.35 14.86
N ARG A 165 8.95 -10.68 15.34
CA ARG A 165 9.66 -9.88 16.35
C ARG A 165 10.10 -8.52 15.82
N LEU A 166 10.56 -8.44 14.56
CA LEU A 166 10.86 -7.17 13.91
C LEU A 166 9.62 -6.28 13.84
N ALA A 167 8.46 -6.86 13.47
CA ALA A 167 7.19 -6.15 13.43
C ALA A 167 6.74 -5.66 14.82
N ALA A 168 6.82 -6.53 15.85
CA ALA A 168 6.50 -6.17 17.24
C ALA A 168 7.37 -5.03 17.76
N ARG A 169 8.68 -5.09 17.47
CA ARG A 169 9.61 -4.01 17.79
C ARG A 169 9.25 -2.71 17.10
N PHE A 170 8.97 -2.75 15.79
CA PHE A 170 8.55 -1.57 15.05
C PHE A 170 7.27 -0.95 15.64
N ARG A 171 6.29 -1.78 16.00
CA ARG A 171 5.05 -1.32 16.65
C ARG A 171 5.29 -0.63 17.98
N SER A 172 6.14 -1.20 18.82
CA SER A 172 6.52 -0.60 20.10
C SER A 172 7.30 0.70 19.92
N GLU A 173 8.28 0.75 19.03
CA GLU A 173 9.12 1.94 18.80
C GLU A 173 8.32 3.11 18.21
N HIS A 174 7.27 2.84 17.42
CA HIS A 174 6.48 3.84 16.69
C HIS A 174 5.06 4.06 17.23
N ASN A 175 4.73 3.49 18.39
CA ASN A 175 3.40 3.54 19.02
C ASN A 175 2.28 3.17 18.02
N CYS A 176 2.46 2.08 17.29
CA CYS A 176 1.51 1.61 16.28
C CYS A 176 0.98 0.20 16.51
N GLY A 177 0.86 -0.18 17.79
CA GLY A 177 0.19 -1.40 18.23
C GLY A 177 0.88 -2.03 19.44
N THR A 178 0.43 -3.23 19.78
CA THR A 178 1.02 -4.08 20.82
C THR A 178 2.06 -5.03 20.22
N ASP A 179 2.60 -5.92 21.04
CA ASP A 179 3.49 -7.00 20.63
C ASP A 179 2.83 -8.02 19.69
N VAL A 180 1.48 -8.07 19.63
CA VAL A 180 0.73 -8.99 18.76
C VAL A 180 -0.18 -8.26 17.76
N VAL A 181 -0.84 -7.19 18.18
CA VAL A 181 -1.95 -6.56 17.42
C VAL A 181 -1.55 -5.17 16.92
N PRO A 182 -1.69 -4.84 15.62
CA PRO A 182 -1.47 -3.50 15.10
C PRO A 182 -2.54 -2.51 15.58
N ASN A 183 -2.24 -1.21 15.55
CA ASN A 183 -3.22 -0.15 15.86
C ASN A 183 -4.24 0.11 14.74
N ALA A 184 -4.03 -0.49 13.57
CA ALA A 184 -4.84 -0.29 12.38
C ALA A 184 -4.86 -1.57 11.54
N ASP A 185 -6.01 -1.85 10.94
CA ASP A 185 -6.19 -2.89 9.93
C ASP A 185 -7.04 -2.34 8.78
N PRO A 186 -6.85 -2.84 7.54
CA PRO A 186 -7.74 -2.52 6.44
C PRO A 186 -9.18 -2.92 6.78
N TYR A 187 -10.09 -1.96 6.73
CA TYR A 187 -11.53 -2.20 6.93
C TYR A 187 -12.12 -2.95 5.73
N PHE A 188 -11.65 -2.62 4.52
CA PHE A 188 -12.08 -3.27 3.29
C PHE A 188 -10.92 -3.36 2.29
N VAL A 189 -10.82 -4.50 1.60
CA VAL A 189 -9.83 -4.74 0.54
C VAL A 189 -10.55 -5.23 -0.73
N GLY A 190 -10.82 -4.31 -1.65
CA GLY A 190 -11.46 -4.58 -2.93
C GLY A 190 -10.44 -4.78 -4.06
N VAL A 191 -10.17 -6.03 -4.40
CA VAL A 191 -9.19 -6.40 -5.42
C VAL A 191 -9.86 -7.06 -6.63
N TYR A 192 -9.50 -6.60 -7.83
CA TYR A 192 -10.18 -6.98 -9.07
C TYR A 192 -9.18 -7.44 -10.14
N ASP A 193 -9.60 -8.41 -10.96
CA ASP A 193 -8.84 -8.99 -12.09
C ASP A 193 -7.42 -9.39 -11.68
N THR A 194 -7.32 -10.39 -10.80
CA THR A 194 -6.05 -10.75 -10.21
C THR A 194 -5.52 -12.02 -10.81
N VAL A 195 -4.41 -11.93 -11.54
CA VAL A 195 -3.58 -13.10 -11.83
C VAL A 195 -2.92 -13.53 -10.51
N ALA A 196 -3.25 -14.75 -10.08
CA ALA A 196 -2.67 -15.41 -8.91
C ALA A 196 -1.32 -16.03 -9.26
#